data_AF-A0AAV7IJN8-F1
#
_entry.id   AF-A0AAV7IJN8-F1
#
_cell.length_a   1.000
_cell.length_b   1.000
_cell.length_c   1.000
_cell.angle_alpha   90.00
_cell.angle_beta   90.00
_cell.angle_gamma   90.00
#
_symmetry.space_group_name_H-M   'P 1'
#
loop_
_entity.id
_entity.type
_entity.pdbx_description
1 polymer ?
#
loop_
_entity_poly.entity_id
_entity_poly.type
_entity_poly.pdbx_seq_one_letter_code
_entity_poly.pdbx_strand_id
1 'polypeptide(L)'
;MGIKKLGGCCCFDLKTGVLIIGILGIIGSVVNLIKAPLEYSSACSDGKTTANNENCAVASSILGGSIASSVIFLILTVLMIYGSQKNSHRFLLPILILEAISIFLLVILVWYLIIIFFSVSIGMGFLVLVIGHAVIALTIYFWLVIYSRSEEIKEANFSSRDCA
;
A
#
# COMPACT_ATOMS: atom_id res chain seq x y z
N MET A 1 19.97 13.36 1.74
CA MET A 1 19.68 13.02 3.15
C MET A 1 19.55 11.50 3.21
N GLY A 2 20.59 10.79 3.68
CA GLY A 2 20.62 9.33 3.66
C GLY A 2 19.65 8.77 4.69
N ILE A 3 18.69 7.95 4.25
CA ILE A 3 17.79 7.24 5.16
C ILE A 3 18.63 6.21 5.91
N LYS A 4 18.68 6.28 7.24
CA LYS A 4 19.40 5.28 8.04
C LYS A 4 18.71 3.92 7.87
N LYS A 5 19.48 2.90 7.52
CA LYS A 5 19.00 1.51 7.44
C LYS A 5 18.43 1.08 8.79
N LEU A 6 17.33 0.35 8.74
CA LEU A 6 16.84 -0.39 9.90
C LEU A 6 17.77 -1.59 10.09
N GLY A 7 18.72 -1.49 11.03
CA GLY A 7 19.39 -2.67 11.56
C GLY A 7 18.32 -3.60 12.13
N GLY A 8 18.34 -4.87 11.75
CA GLY A 8 17.23 -5.84 11.88
C GLY A 8 16.26 -5.58 13.04
N CYS A 9 14.97 -5.59 12.72
CA CYS A 9 13.89 -5.45 13.71
C CYS A 9 14.09 -6.49 14.82
N CYS A 10 13.92 -6.11 16.09
CA CYS A 10 14.01 -7.00 17.27
C CYS A 10 13.71 -8.47 16.93
N CYS A 11 14.77 -9.29 16.86
CA CYS A 11 14.75 -10.75 16.68
C CYS A 11 14.32 -11.33 15.30
N PHE A 12 13.99 -10.54 14.27
CA PHE A 12 13.56 -11.06 12.96
C PHE A 12 14.41 -10.56 11.79
N ASP A 13 14.75 -11.50 10.91
CA ASP A 13 15.42 -11.22 9.63
C ASP A 13 14.55 -10.32 8.74
N LEU A 14 15.17 -9.36 8.04
CA LEU A 14 14.53 -8.45 7.07
C LEU A 14 13.75 -9.21 5.99
N LYS A 15 14.23 -10.42 5.66
CA LYS A 15 13.57 -11.37 4.79
C LYS A 15 12.18 -11.78 5.28
N THR A 16 12.04 -12.06 6.58
CA THR A 16 10.77 -12.40 7.22
C THR A 16 9.84 -11.18 7.27
N GLY A 17 10.40 -9.99 7.49
CA GLY A 17 9.63 -8.73 7.44
C GLY A 17 8.94 -8.51 6.10
N VAL A 18 9.67 -8.68 4.99
CA VAL A 18 9.09 -8.56 3.63
C VAL A 18 8.01 -9.62 3.36
N LEU A 19 8.19 -10.83 3.88
CA LEU A 19 7.19 -11.90 3.76
C LEU A 19 5.89 -11.54 4.50
N ILE A 20 5.99 -11.08 5.75
CA ILE A 20 4.84 -10.68 6.57
C ILE A 20 4.10 -9.52 5.90
N ILE A 21 4.83 -8.50 5.43
CA ILE A 21 4.23 -7.36 4.72
C ILE A 21 3.50 -7.84 3.46
N GLY A 22 4.10 -8.75 2.70
CA GLY A 22 3.44 -9.33 1.52
C GLY A 22 2.14 -10.07 1.86
N ILE A 23 2.12 -10.86 2.94
CA ILE A 23 0.91 -11.57 3.39
C ILE A 23 -0.18 -10.58 3.82
N LEU A 24 0.19 -9.54 4.59
CA LEU A 24 -0.75 -8.49 4.99
C LEU A 24 -1.33 -7.76 3.77
N GLY A 25 -0.49 -7.50 2.76
CA GLY A 25 -0.92 -6.94 1.48
C GLY A 25 -1.94 -7.82 0.75
N ILE A 26 -1.70 -9.14 0.69
CA ILE A 26 -2.65 -10.10 0.09
C ILE A 26 -3.99 -10.06 0.82
N ILE A 27 -3.98 -10.09 2.16
CA ILE A 27 -5.20 -9.99 2.97
C ILE A 27 -5.93 -8.67 2.67
N GLY A 28 -5.19 -7.56 2.57
CA GLY A 28 -5.74 -6.25 2.20
C GLY A 28 -6.45 -6.27 0.84
N SER A 29 -5.84 -6.87 -0.18
CA SER A 29 -6.45 -7.03 -1.50
C SER A 29 -7.73 -7.85 -1.47
N VAL A 30 -7.78 -8.93 -0.68
CA VAL A 30 -8.99 -9.75 -0.52
C VAL A 30 -10.12 -8.94 0.12
N VAL A 31 -9.82 -8.19 1.18
CA VAL A 31 -10.82 -7.30 1.82
C VAL A 31 -11.33 -6.25 0.83
N ASN A 32 -10.45 -5.66 0.01
CA ASN A 32 -10.84 -4.68 -0.99
C ASN A 32 -11.78 -5.26 -2.06
N LEU A 33 -11.49 -6.49 -2.52
CA LEU A 33 -12.34 -7.21 -3.47
C LEU A 33 -13.73 -7.54 -2.92
N ILE A 34 -13.87 -7.68 -1.60
CA ILE A 34 -15.18 -7.88 -0.96
C ILE A 34 -15.95 -6.56 -0.82
N LYS A 35 -15.26 -5.45 -0.52
CA LYS A 35 -15.89 -4.13 -0.35
C LYS A 35 -16.38 -3.54 -1.66
N ALA A 36 -15.62 -3.66 -2.74
CA ALA A 36 -15.93 -3.00 -4.01
C ALA A 36 -17.33 -3.37 -4.58
N PRO A 37 -17.75 -4.66 -4.57
CA PRO A 37 -19.11 -5.03 -4.98
C PRO A 37 -20.21 -4.51 -4.04
N LEU A 38 -19.93 -4.43 -2.74
CA LEU A 38 -20.90 -3.92 -1.75
C LEU A 38 -21.16 -2.42 -1.97
N GLU A 39 -20.08 -1.65 -2.21
CA GLU A 39 -20.18 -0.23 -2.53
C GLU A 39 -20.91 -0.01 -3.86
N TYR A 40 -20.59 -0.80 -4.89
CA TYR A 40 -21.30 -0.79 -6.17
C TYR A 40 -22.80 -1.07 -6.00
N SER A 41 -23.15 -2.13 -5.26
CA SER A 41 -24.54 -2.50 -5.03
C SER A 41 -25.32 -1.41 -4.29
N SER A 42 -24.68 -0.74 -3.32
CA SER A 42 -25.31 0.36 -2.57
C SER A 42 -25.54 1.59 -3.45
N ALA A 43 -24.62 1.90 -4.36
CA ALA A 43 -24.71 3.06 -5.24
C ALA A 43 -25.72 2.89 -6.38
N CYS A 44 -25.87 1.66 -6.90
CA CYS A 44 -26.74 1.34 -8.03
C CYS A 44 -28.09 0.70 -7.62
N SER A 45 -28.50 0.78 -6.35
CA SER A 45 -29.84 0.33 -5.91
C SER A 45 -30.96 1.18 -6.53
N ASP A 46 -32.18 0.64 -6.56
CA ASP A 46 -33.43 1.30 -6.96
C ASP A 46 -33.55 1.62 -8.46
N GLY A 47 -33.10 0.71 -9.34
CA GLY A 47 -33.23 0.87 -10.79
C GLY A 47 -32.30 1.94 -11.39
N LYS A 48 -31.32 2.41 -10.61
CA LYS A 48 -30.24 3.27 -11.09
C LYS A 48 -29.34 2.46 -12.02
N THR A 49 -29.06 3.03 -13.18
CA THR A 49 -28.18 2.47 -14.20
C THR A 49 -27.05 3.47 -14.46
N THR A 50 -25.97 3.01 -15.06
CA THR A 50 -24.85 3.88 -15.45
C THR A 50 -25.25 4.96 -16.46
N ALA A 51 -26.37 4.79 -17.16
CA ALA A 51 -26.88 5.77 -18.13
C ALA A 51 -27.75 6.87 -17.48
N ASN A 52 -28.37 6.60 -16.33
CA ASN A 52 -29.32 7.52 -15.71
C ASN A 52 -28.80 8.18 -14.42
N ASN A 53 -27.66 7.72 -13.89
CA ASN A 53 -27.14 8.20 -12.62
C ASN A 53 -25.60 8.27 -12.62
N GLU A 54 -25.07 9.46 -12.41
CA GLU A 54 -23.62 9.71 -12.36
C GLU A 54 -22.95 8.95 -11.22
N ASN A 55 -23.57 8.84 -10.05
CA ASN A 55 -23.00 8.10 -8.91
C ASN A 55 -22.87 6.60 -9.22
N CYS A 56 -23.81 6.02 -9.96
CA CYS A 56 -23.73 4.62 -10.40
C CYS A 56 -22.64 4.43 -11.49
N ALA A 57 -22.45 5.41 -12.38
CA ALA A 57 -21.36 5.40 -13.36
C ALA A 57 -19.97 5.54 -12.70
N VAL A 58 -19.85 6.36 -11.67
CA VAL A 58 -18.62 6.49 -10.87
C VAL A 58 -18.36 5.20 -10.09
N ALA A 59 -19.37 4.62 -9.45
CA ALA A 59 -19.25 3.37 -8.70
C ALA A 59 -18.84 2.19 -9.59
N SER A 60 -19.35 2.08 -10.82
CA SER A 60 -18.93 1.02 -11.75
C SER A 60 -17.47 1.18 -12.18
N SER A 61 -17.01 2.42 -12.38
CA SER A 61 -15.62 2.74 -12.68
C SER A 61 -14.69 2.40 -11.51
N ILE A 62 -15.11 2.71 -10.28
CA ILE A 62 -14.37 2.38 -9.06
C ILE A 62 -14.28 0.86 -8.86
N LEU A 63 -15.36 0.11 -9.14
CA LEU A 63 -15.36 -1.35 -9.08
C LEU A 63 -14.33 -1.95 -10.04
N GLY A 64 -14.36 -1.53 -11.31
CA GLY A 64 -13.40 -1.98 -12.32
C GLY A 64 -11.96 -1.64 -11.93
N GLY A 65 -11.74 -0.41 -11.45
CA GLY A 65 -10.44 0.06 -10.96
C GLY A 65 -9.92 -0.74 -9.76
N SER A 66 -10.80 -1.07 -8.81
CA SER A 66 -10.47 -1.82 -7.59
C SER A 66 -10.07 -3.26 -7.90
N ILE A 67 -10.75 -3.91 -8.85
CA ILE A 67 -10.38 -5.25 -9.29
C ILE A 67 -9.03 -5.22 -10.00
N ALA A 68 -8.84 -4.29 -10.94
CA ALA A 68 -7.60 -4.16 -11.68
C ALA A 68 -6.40 -3.86 -10.77
N SER A 69 -6.54 -2.90 -9.85
CA SER A 69 -5.49 -2.54 -8.89
C SER A 69 -5.14 -3.69 -7.95
N SER A 70 -6.13 -4.44 -7.48
CA SER A 70 -5.91 -5.60 -6.61
C SER A 70 -5.11 -6.70 -7.32
N VAL A 71 -5.41 -6.98 -8.58
CA VAL A 71 -4.66 -7.98 -9.39
C VAL A 71 -3.22 -7.52 -9.62
N ILE A 72 -3.02 -6.26 -10.02
CA ILE A 72 -1.68 -5.70 -10.23
C ILE A 72 -0.86 -5.76 -8.93
N PHE A 73 -1.47 -5.37 -7.81
CA PHE A 73 -0.82 -5.40 -6.51
C PHE A 73 -0.44 -6.81 -6.06
N LEU A 74 -1.29 -7.82 -6.32
CA LEU A 74 -0.96 -9.23 -6.04
C LEU A 74 0.24 -9.70 -6.86
N ILE A 75 0.30 -9.36 -8.15
CA ILE A 75 1.44 -9.71 -9.01
C ILE A 75 2.72 -9.07 -8.48
N LEU A 76 2.68 -7.78 -8.15
CA LEU A 76 3.83 -7.06 -7.59
C LEU A 76 4.26 -7.64 -6.23
N THR A 77 3.30 -8.05 -5.40
CA THR A 77 3.57 -8.66 -4.09
C THR A 77 4.28 -10.02 -4.24
N VAL A 78 3.83 -10.86 -5.17
CA VAL A 78 4.50 -12.13 -5.49
C VAL A 78 5.92 -11.87 -6.03
N LEU A 79 6.08 -10.86 -6.89
CA LEU A 79 7.37 -10.48 -7.44
C LEU A 79 8.33 -9.96 -6.36
N MET A 80 7.82 -9.20 -5.39
CA MET A 80 8.57 -8.74 -4.22
C MET A 80 9.04 -9.91 -3.35
N ILE A 81 8.13 -10.84 -3.03
CA ILE A 81 8.46 -12.04 -2.24
C ILE A 81 9.52 -12.88 -2.97
N TYR A 82 9.32 -13.12 -4.26
CA TYR A 82 10.29 -13.85 -5.09
C TYR A 82 11.65 -13.13 -5.16
N GLY A 83 11.65 -11.82 -5.38
CA GLY A 83 12.86 -10.98 -5.41
C GLY A 83 13.63 -11.00 -4.09
N SER A 84 12.91 -10.99 -2.97
CA SER A 84 13.49 -11.07 -1.62
C SER A 84 14.14 -12.43 -1.37
N GLN A 85 13.51 -13.52 -1.84
CA GLN A 85 14.04 -14.89 -1.73
C GLN A 85 15.27 -15.11 -2.63
N LYS A 86 15.25 -14.56 -3.85
CA LYS A 86 16.30 -14.72 -4.85
C LYS A 86 17.40 -13.65 -4.77
N ASN A 87 17.40 -12.81 -3.74
CA ASN A 87 18.35 -11.70 -3.56
C ASN A 87 18.53 -10.85 -4.83
N SER A 88 17.41 -10.53 -5.51
CA SER A 88 17.43 -9.73 -6.73
C SER A 88 16.73 -8.39 -6.51
N HIS A 89 17.55 -7.35 -6.35
CA HIS A 89 17.12 -5.97 -6.11
C HIS A 89 16.13 -5.45 -7.17
N ARG A 90 16.28 -5.86 -8.44
CA ARG A 90 15.46 -5.37 -9.56
C ARG A 90 13.97 -5.68 -9.40
N PHE A 91 13.62 -6.76 -8.70
CA PHE A 91 12.24 -7.17 -8.50
C PHE A 91 11.56 -6.46 -7.31
N LEU A 92 12.34 -5.85 -6.41
CA LEU A 92 11.80 -5.06 -5.30
C LEU A 92 11.56 -3.59 -5.68
N LEU A 93 12.21 -3.09 -6.73
CA LEU A 93 12.12 -1.68 -7.14
C LEU A 93 10.71 -1.24 -7.55
N PRO A 94 9.95 -1.97 -8.39
CA PRO A 94 8.65 -1.50 -8.88
C PRO A 94 7.64 -1.27 -7.74
N ILE A 95 7.57 -2.21 -6.80
CA ILE A 95 6.68 -2.08 -5.64
C ILE A 95 7.12 -0.96 -4.71
N LEU A 96 8.44 -0.77 -4.52
CA LEU A 96 8.99 0.26 -3.64
C LEU A 96 8.68 1.67 -4.16
N ILE A 97 8.77 1.88 -5.47
CA ILE A 97 8.42 3.16 -6.11
C ILE A 97 6.91 3.39 -6.05
N LEU A 98 6.11 2.36 -6.34
CA LEU A 98 4.65 2.47 -6.30
C LEU A 98 4.14 2.80 -4.88
N GLU A 99 4.67 2.13 -3.87
CA GLU A 99 4.35 2.38 -2.45
C GLU A 99 4.78 3.79 -2.01
N ALA A 100 5.93 4.29 -2.49
CA ALA A 100 6.35 5.66 -2.19
C ALA A 100 5.32 6.67 -2.74
N ILE A 101 4.88 6.50 -3.99
CA ILE A 101 3.84 7.36 -4.61
C ILE A 101 2.52 7.25 -3.83
N SER A 102 2.13 6.03 -3.44
CA SER A 102 0.93 5.79 -2.63
C SER A 102 0.98 6.49 -1.27
N ILE A 103 2.14 6.51 -0.59
CA ILE A 103 2.31 7.24 0.67
C ILE A 103 2.08 8.74 0.46
N PHE A 104 2.64 9.33 -0.60
CA PHE A 104 2.41 10.74 -0.92
C PHE A 104 0.91 11.05 -1.12
N LEU A 105 0.21 10.22 -1.89
CA LEU A 105 -1.24 10.37 -2.11
C LEU A 105 -2.05 10.19 -0.83
N LEU A 106 -1.66 9.22 0.01
CA LEU A 106 -2.32 8.95 1.29
C LEU A 106 -2.20 10.13 2.25
N VAL A 107 -1.04 10.77 2.32
CA VAL A 107 -0.84 11.98 3.14
C VAL A 107 -1.81 13.07 2.69
N ILE A 108 -1.88 13.36 1.38
CA ILE A 108 -2.79 14.38 0.84
C ILE A 108 -4.25 14.05 1.18
N LEU A 109 -4.66 12.79 0.98
CA LEU A 109 -6.01 12.33 1.28
C LEU A 109 -6.36 12.48 2.76
N VAL A 110 -5.47 12.06 3.66
CA VAL A 110 -5.70 12.16 5.11
C VAL A 110 -5.87 13.62 5.53
N TRP A 111 -5.03 14.53 5.02
CA TRP A 111 -5.17 15.97 5.29
C TRP A 111 -6.50 16.53 4.80
N TYR A 112 -6.92 16.16 3.59
CA TYR A 112 -8.22 16.56 3.04
C TYR A 112 -9.38 16.05 3.91
N LEU A 113 -9.34 14.79 4.33
CA LEU A 113 -10.37 14.21 5.21
C LEU A 113 -10.41 14.90 6.58
N ILE A 114 -9.25 15.21 7.17
CA ILE A 114 -9.18 15.95 8.44
C ILE A 114 -9.96 17.27 8.33
N ILE A 115 -9.73 18.06 7.27
CA ILE A 115 -10.40 19.36 7.08
C ILE A 115 -11.93 19.19 7.01
N ILE A 116 -12.42 18.19 6.27
CA ILE A 116 -13.86 17.92 6.16
C ILE A 116 -14.45 17.46 7.49
N PHE A 117 -13.81 16.52 8.18
CA PHE A 117 -14.36 16.00 9.42
C PHE A 117 -14.35 17.03 10.54
N PHE A 118 -13.37 17.95 10.55
CA PHE A 118 -13.37 19.09 11.47
C PHE A 118 -14.54 20.05 11.24
N SER A 119 -15.04 20.19 10.01
CA SER A 119 -16.21 21.04 9.73
C SER A 119 -17.53 20.43 10.19
N VAL A 120 -17.58 19.10 10.34
CA VAL A 120 -18.76 18.36 10.82
C VAL A 120 -18.75 18.24 12.35
N SER A 121 -17.63 17.82 12.94
CA SER A 121 -17.49 17.63 14.38
C SER A 121 -16.02 17.62 14.79
N ILE A 122 -15.67 18.46 15.77
CA ILE A 122 -14.31 18.54 16.31
C ILE A 122 -13.83 17.18 16.82
N GLY A 123 -14.70 16.39 17.47
CA GLY A 123 -14.34 15.08 18.00
C GLY A 123 -13.96 14.07 16.91
N MET A 124 -14.73 14.04 15.80
CA MET A 124 -14.43 13.18 14.65
C MET A 124 -13.15 13.62 13.94
N GLY A 125 -12.93 14.93 13.81
CA GLY A 125 -11.69 15.49 13.25
C GLY A 125 -10.45 15.04 14.01
N PHE A 126 -10.48 15.09 15.35
CA PHE A 126 -9.37 14.61 16.19
C PHE A 126 -9.14 13.10 16.07
N LEU A 127 -10.20 12.29 16.04
CA LEU A 127 -10.07 10.83 15.86
C LEU A 127 -9.41 10.49 14.53
N VAL A 128 -9.87 11.11 13.44
CA VAL A 128 -9.29 10.91 12.10
C VAL A 128 -7.84 11.40 12.05
N LEU A 129 -7.52 12.49 12.75
CA LEU A 129 -6.15 12.99 12.82
C LEU A 129 -5.20 11.97 13.49
N VAL A 130 -5.56 11.46 14.66
CA VAL A 130 -4.72 10.51 15.41
C VAL A 130 -4.60 9.18 14.66
N ILE A 131 -5.73 8.62 14.21
CA ILE A 131 -5.75 7.32 13.52
C ILE A 131 -5.07 7.45 12.16
N GLY A 132 -5.36 8.50 11.39
CA GLY A 132 -4.79 8.72 10.06
C GLY A 132 -3.26 8.86 10.09
N HIS A 133 -2.72 9.62 11.05
CA HIS A 133 -1.26 9.73 11.21
C HIS A 133 -0.63 8.44 11.71
N ALA A 134 -1.30 7.68 12.58
CA ALA A 134 -0.81 6.37 13.01
C ALA A 134 -0.72 5.39 11.82
N VAL A 135 -1.72 5.40 10.92
CA VAL A 135 -1.71 4.59 9.69
C VAL A 135 -0.56 5.04 8.77
N ILE A 136 -0.39 6.33 8.54
CA ILE A 136 0.73 6.85 7.71
C ILE A 136 2.08 6.41 8.29
N ALA A 137 2.27 6.55 9.60
CA ALA A 137 3.52 6.15 10.26
C ALA A 137 3.80 4.65 10.09
N LEU A 138 2.77 3.81 10.21
CA LEU A 138 2.88 2.36 10.00
C LEU A 138 3.22 2.02 8.53
N THR A 139 2.58 2.69 7.57
CA THR A 139 2.87 2.50 6.14
C THR A 139 4.30 2.92 5.79
N ILE A 140 4.76 4.06 6.31
CA ILE A 140 6.16 4.50 6.14
C ILE A 140 7.12 3.48 6.74
N TYR A 141 6.80 2.94 7.93
CA TYR A 141 7.60 1.89 8.55
C TYR A 141 7.70 0.64 7.67
N PHE A 142 6.59 0.13 7.14
CA PHE A 142 6.61 -1.01 6.21
C PHE A 142 7.41 -0.72 4.94
N TRP A 143 7.25 0.47 4.37
CA TRP A 143 8.04 0.90 3.21
C TRP A 143 9.55 0.91 3.52
N LEU A 144 9.95 1.40 4.69
CA LEU A 144 11.34 1.40 5.15
C LEU A 144 11.90 -0.02 5.31
N VAL A 145 11.09 -1.00 5.76
CA VAL A 145 11.50 -2.41 5.86
C VAL A 145 11.83 -2.97 4.47
N ILE A 146 10.95 -2.73 3.48
CA ILE A 146 11.18 -3.17 2.09
C ILE A 146 12.41 -2.47 1.51
N TYR A 147 12.57 -1.17 1.76
CA TYR A 147 13.73 -0.39 1.34
C TYR A 147 15.03 -0.92 1.94
N SER A 148 15.05 -1.18 3.25
CA SER A 148 16.23 -1.70 3.95
C SER A 148 16.66 -3.06 3.38
N ARG A 149 15.72 -3.96 3.10
CA ARG A 149 16.00 -5.24 2.44
C ARG A 149 16.53 -5.06 1.02
N SER A 150 15.97 -4.09 0.29
CA SER A 150 16.39 -3.75 -1.06
C SER A 150 17.84 -3.26 -1.12
N GLU A 151 18.25 -2.44 -0.13
CA GLU A 151 19.64 -1.99 0.01
C GLU A 151 20.59 -3.10 0.46
N GLU A 152 20.18 -3.96 1.39
CA GLU A 152 20.98 -5.12 1.83
C GLU A 152 21.35 -6.03 0.65
N ILE A 153 20.37 -6.35 -0.20
CA ILE A 153 20.57 -7.13 -1.42
C ILE A 153 21.50 -6.40 -2.40
N LYS A 154 21.35 -5.07 -2.50
CA LYS A 154 22.19 -4.25 -3.38
C LYS A 154 23.66 -4.32 -2.96
N GLU A 155 23.95 -4.13 -1.69
CA GLU A 155 25.32 -4.17 -1.15
C GLU A 155 25.95 -5.57 -1.26
N ALA A 156 25.20 -6.62 -0.95
CA ALA A 156 25.67 -8.00 -1.11
C ALA A 156 26.07 -8.32 -2.56
N ASN A 157 25.35 -7.77 -3.54
CA ASN A 157 25.65 -7.94 -4.96
C ASN A 157 26.83 -7.09 -5.46
N PHE A 158 27.15 -5.97 -4.80
CA PHE A 158 28.34 -5.18 -5.10
C PHE A 158 29.59 -5.86 -4.53
N SER A 159 29.54 -6.28 -3.26
CA SER A 159 30.67 -6.97 -2.61
C SER A 159 31.06 -8.28 -3.32
N SER A 160 30.11 -9.00 -3.92
CA SER A 160 30.42 -10.22 -4.67
C SER A 160 31.06 -9.97 -6.04
N ARG A 161 30.87 -8.78 -6.61
CA ARG A 161 31.51 -8.37 -7.88
C ARG A 161 32.92 -7.85 -7.69
N ASP A 162 33.23 -7.25 -6.54
CA ASP A 162 34.57 -6.77 -6.23
C ASP A 162 35.56 -7.91 -5.90
N CYS A 163 35.07 -9.16 -5.74
CA CYS A 163 35.87 -10.36 -5.51
C CYS A 163 35.96 -11.31 -6.72
N ALA A 164 35.44 -10.92 -7.89
CA ALA A 164 35.46 -11.69 -9.14
C ALA A 164 36.32 -11.00 -10.20
#